data_AF-A0A925SKA3-F1
#
_entry.id   AF-A0A925SKA3-F1
#
_cell.length_a   1.000
_cell.length_b   1.000
_cell.length_c   1.000
_cell.angle_alpha   90.00
_cell.angle_beta   90.00
_cell.angle_gamma   90.00
#
_symmetry.space_group_name_H-M   'P 1'
#
loop_
_entity.id
_entity.type
_entity.pdbx_description
1 polymer ?
#
loop_
_entity_poly.entity_id
_entity_poly.type
_entity_poly.pdbx_seq_one_letter_code
_entity_poly.pdbx_strand_id
1 'polypeptide(L)'
;MMRESDPQEDGAMPFPIKRLGHAGGAIALALLFLSPAANAAEDVWPILKQQAFGDRAILAEDGMVVLEAPQTAKDAALVPITVRVPPQVGQELKS
;
A
#
# COMPACT_ATOMS: atom_id res chain seq x y z
N MET A 1 24.60 -49.39 -55.33
CA MET A 1 25.39 -50.62 -55.17
C MET A 1 25.51 -50.86 -53.66
N MET A 2 24.93 -51.96 -53.18
CA MET A 2 24.92 -52.36 -51.76
C MET A 2 26.34 -52.54 -51.22
N ARG A 3 26.58 -52.14 -49.97
CA ARG A 3 27.41 -52.91 -49.02
C ARG A 3 27.08 -52.52 -47.58
N GLU A 4 26.42 -53.46 -46.93
CA GLU A 4 26.38 -53.71 -45.50
C GLU A 4 27.78 -53.68 -44.89
N SER A 5 27.93 -53.03 -43.74
CA SER A 5 28.99 -53.29 -42.75
C SER A 5 28.66 -52.49 -41.51
N ASP A 6 28.03 -53.13 -40.53
CA ASP A 6 28.18 -52.74 -39.13
C ASP A 6 28.98 -53.85 -38.44
N PRO A 7 29.98 -53.50 -37.62
CA PRO A 7 30.09 -54.22 -36.37
C PRO A 7 30.28 -53.24 -35.20
N GLN A 8 29.24 -53.23 -34.37
CA GLN A 8 29.29 -53.24 -32.91
C GLN A 8 30.66 -53.66 -32.32
N GLU A 9 31.40 -52.70 -31.76
CA GLU A 9 32.42 -52.88 -30.72
C GLU A 9 32.31 -51.62 -29.83
N ASP A 10 31.61 -51.73 -28.70
CA ASP A 10 32.19 -51.98 -27.38
C ASP A 10 32.74 -50.71 -26.74
N GLY A 11 32.15 -50.31 -25.61
CA GLY A 11 32.52 -49.07 -24.94
C GLY A 11 31.46 -48.49 -24.03
N ALA A 12 31.31 -49.10 -22.85
CA ALA A 12 31.10 -48.42 -21.58
C ALA A 12 29.93 -47.40 -21.46
N MET A 13 28.84 -47.90 -20.85
CA MET A 13 28.17 -47.42 -19.64
C MET A 13 28.16 -45.91 -19.26
N PRO A 14 27.04 -45.45 -18.66
CA PRO A 14 26.54 -44.07 -18.73
C PRO A 14 27.39 -43.02 -18.02
N PHE A 15 27.55 -41.87 -18.68
CA PHE A 15 28.08 -40.64 -18.11
C PHE A 15 27.24 -40.21 -16.88
N PRO A 16 27.85 -40.04 -15.69
CA PRO A 16 27.14 -39.49 -14.54
C PRO A 16 26.88 -37.99 -14.77
N ILE A 17 25.60 -37.63 -14.92
CA ILE A 17 25.15 -36.23 -14.92
C ILE A 17 25.43 -35.66 -13.53
N LYS A 18 26.50 -34.87 -13.43
CA LYS A 18 26.89 -34.14 -12.23
C LYS A 18 25.78 -33.13 -11.92
N ARG A 19 25.05 -33.34 -10.82
CA ARG A 19 24.03 -32.40 -10.32
C ARG A 19 24.70 -31.05 -10.02
N LEU A 20 24.43 -30.06 -10.87
CA LEU A 20 24.88 -28.69 -10.66
C LEU A 20 23.97 -28.01 -9.62
N GLY A 21 24.61 -27.48 -8.58
CA GLY A 21 24.01 -27.11 -7.30
C GLY A 21 22.99 -25.98 -7.37
N HIS A 22 22.01 -26.08 -6.46
CA HIS A 22 21.14 -25.00 -6.04
C HIS A 22 21.95 -24.00 -5.20
N ALA A 23 22.33 -22.87 -5.80
CA ALA A 23 22.87 -21.73 -5.06
C ALA A 23 22.66 -20.44 -5.85
N GLY A 24 21.41 -20.06 -6.09
CA GLY A 24 21.06 -18.83 -6.80
C GLY A 24 19.84 -18.07 -6.26
N GLY A 25 19.27 -18.50 -5.12
CA GLY A 25 18.00 -17.95 -4.61
C GLY A 25 18.09 -17.05 -3.38
N ALA A 26 19.23 -17.00 -2.69
CA ALA A 26 19.28 -16.42 -1.33
C ALA A 26 19.51 -14.90 -1.27
N ILE A 27 19.98 -14.24 -2.35
CA ILE A 27 20.37 -12.82 -2.27
C ILE A 27 19.20 -11.88 -2.58
N ALA A 28 18.20 -12.30 -3.38
CA ALA A 28 17.07 -11.45 -3.73
C ALA A 28 16.07 -11.22 -2.58
N LEU A 29 15.97 -12.15 -1.62
CA LEU A 29 15.01 -12.06 -0.51
C LEU A 29 15.48 -11.10 0.61
N ALA A 30 16.79 -10.88 0.75
CA ALA A 30 17.34 -10.06 1.83
C ALA A 30 17.06 -8.55 1.67
N LEU A 31 16.81 -8.08 0.44
CA LEU A 31 16.56 -6.65 0.17
C LEU A 31 15.15 -6.18 0.59
N LEU A 32 14.18 -7.08 0.76
CA LEU A 32 12.82 -6.72 1.20
C LEU A 32 12.76 -6.30 2.68
N PHE A 33 13.75 -6.68 3.50
CA PHE A 33 13.83 -6.30 4.91
C PHE A 33 14.58 -4.98 5.14
N LEU A 34 15.18 -4.41 4.09
CA LEU A 34 15.90 -3.13 4.16
C LEU A 34 15.04 -1.94 3.72
N SER A 35 13.75 -2.15 3.42
CA SER A 35 12.84 -1.04 3.16
C SER A 35 12.71 -0.20 4.44
N PRO A 36 13.14 1.08 4.44
CA PRO A 36 12.83 1.96 5.55
C PRO A 36 11.31 1.99 5.68
N ALA A 37 10.79 1.74 6.87
CA ALA A 37 9.40 2.00 7.16
C ALA A 37 9.13 3.45 6.76
N ALA A 38 8.24 3.64 5.77
CA ALA A 38 7.72 4.96 5.50
C ALA A 38 7.13 5.45 6.83
N ASN A 39 7.78 6.44 7.45
CA ASN A 39 7.25 7.09 8.63
C ASN A 39 6.01 7.84 8.13
N ALA A 40 4.86 7.16 8.12
CA ALA A 40 3.59 7.86 8.11
C ALA A 40 3.66 8.81 9.30
N ALA A 41 3.57 10.11 9.03
CA ALA A 41 3.42 11.09 10.09
C ALA A 41 2.36 10.57 11.06
N GLU A 42 2.65 10.64 12.36
CA GLU A 42 1.81 10.11 13.42
C GLU A 42 0.35 10.53 13.17
N ASP A 43 -0.58 9.57 13.19
CA ASP A 43 -1.99 9.87 12.93
C ASP A 43 -2.53 10.73 14.07
N VAL A 44 -2.56 12.05 13.86
CA VAL A 44 -3.00 13.05 14.85
C VAL A 44 -4.53 13.11 14.98
N TRP A 45 -5.27 12.50 14.05
CA TRP A 45 -6.73 12.59 14.01
C TRP A 45 -7.42 12.10 15.29
N PRO A 46 -7.04 10.97 15.92
CA PRO A 46 -7.68 10.49 17.14
C PRO A 46 -7.61 11.50 18.28
N ILE A 47 -6.47 12.19 18.42
CA ILE A 47 -6.26 13.21 19.46
C ILE A 47 -7.14 14.42 19.20
N LEU A 48 -7.12 14.96 17.98
CA LEU A 48 -7.93 16.13 17.60
C LEU A 48 -9.43 15.85 17.76
N LYS A 49 -9.87 14.66 17.34
CA LYS A 49 -11.26 14.23 17.49
C LYS A 49 -11.69 14.20 18.95
N GLN A 50 -10.87 13.61 19.82
CA GLN A 50 -11.17 13.52 21.25
C GLN A 50 -11.20 14.92 21.90
N GLN A 51 -10.26 15.80 21.55
CA GLN A 51 -10.22 17.17 22.08
C GLN A 51 -11.40 18.03 21.63
N ALA A 52 -11.85 17.86 20.38
CA ALA A 52 -12.94 18.67 19.82
C ALA A 52 -14.34 18.15 20.18
N PHE A 53 -14.54 16.83 20.22
CA PHE A 53 -15.87 16.22 20.34
C PHE A 53 -16.06 15.34 21.59
N GLY A 54 -14.99 15.01 22.32
CA GLY A 54 -15.04 14.07 23.44
C GLY A 54 -15.59 12.71 23.00
N ASP A 55 -16.55 12.19 23.76
CA ASP A 55 -17.23 10.92 23.48
C ASP A 55 -18.45 11.05 22.54
N ARG A 56 -18.71 12.26 22.01
CA ARG A 56 -19.85 12.48 21.10
C ARG A 56 -19.64 11.69 19.81
N ALA A 57 -20.64 10.90 19.41
CA ALA A 57 -20.66 10.25 18.11
C ALA A 57 -20.65 11.29 16.97
N ILE A 58 -19.85 11.04 15.93
CA ILE A 58 -19.82 11.83 14.70
C ILE A 58 -20.60 11.05 13.64
N LEU A 59 -21.79 11.54 13.31
CA LEU A 59 -22.66 10.97 12.28
C LEU A 59 -22.56 11.83 11.01
N ALA A 60 -22.66 11.18 9.85
CA ALA A 60 -22.83 11.90 8.60
C ALA A 60 -24.18 12.60 8.59
N GLU A 61 -24.22 13.83 8.05
CA GLU A 61 -25.46 14.61 7.87
C GLU A 61 -26.24 14.88 9.18
N ASP A 62 -25.54 14.94 10.32
CA ASP A 62 -26.11 15.17 11.67
C ASP A 62 -26.70 16.58 11.89
N GLY A 63 -26.78 17.41 10.84
CA GLY A 63 -27.42 18.73 10.86
C GLY A 63 -26.67 19.83 11.63
N MET A 64 -25.50 19.53 12.20
CA MET A 64 -24.74 20.49 13.02
C MET A 64 -23.95 21.51 12.19
N VAL A 65 -23.34 21.06 11.08
CA VAL A 65 -22.51 21.90 10.21
C VAL A 65 -22.71 21.45 8.77
N VAL A 66 -22.80 22.41 7.85
CA VAL A 66 -22.77 22.17 6.41
C VAL A 66 -21.41 22.63 5.90
N LEU A 67 -20.68 21.71 5.26
CA LEU A 67 -19.39 21.95 4.63
C LEU A 67 -19.55 21.86 3.12
N GLU A 68 -19.25 22.95 2.43
CA GLU A 68 -19.25 23.00 0.97
C GLU A 68 -17.82 23.20 0.48
N ALA A 69 -17.39 22.31 -0.40
CA ALA A 69 -16.04 22.28 -0.96
C ALA A 69 -16.10 21.89 -2.45
N PRO A 70 -15.16 22.39 -3.28
CA PRO A 70 -14.97 21.88 -4.62
C PRO A 70 -14.64 20.38 -4.60
N GLN A 71 -15.19 19.64 -5.56
CA GLN A 71 -14.94 18.20 -5.69
C GLN A 71 -13.48 17.87 -6.01
N THR A 72 -12.80 18.79 -6.70
CA THR A 72 -11.38 18.68 -7.06
C THR A 72 -10.73 20.06 -7.00
N ALA A 73 -9.48 20.09 -6.57
CA ALA A 73 -8.66 21.29 -6.58
C ALA A 73 -7.43 21.10 -7.47
N LYS A 74 -7.16 22.07 -8.36
CA LYS A 74 -5.97 22.06 -9.21
C LYS A 74 -4.69 22.26 -8.40
N ASP A 75 -4.79 23.04 -7.32
CA ASP A 75 -3.72 23.31 -6.37
C ASP A 75 -4.22 22.98 -4.96
N ALA A 76 -3.56 22.03 -4.30
CA ALA A 76 -3.92 21.60 -2.95
C ALA A 76 -3.59 22.65 -1.88
N ALA A 77 -2.76 23.64 -2.19
CA ALA A 77 -2.48 24.75 -1.27
C ALA A 77 -3.63 25.77 -1.22
N LEU A 78 -4.49 25.82 -2.25
CA LEU A 78 -5.55 26.81 -2.40
C LEU A 78 -6.90 26.13 -2.68
N VAL A 79 -7.59 25.74 -1.59
CA VAL A 79 -8.92 25.16 -1.66
C VAL A 79 -9.92 26.04 -0.89
N PRO A 80 -10.87 26.69 -1.58
CA PRO A 80 -11.92 27.42 -0.88
C PRO A 80 -12.89 26.44 -0.21
N ILE A 81 -13.18 26.64 1.07
CA ILE A 81 -14.16 25.87 1.84
C ILE A 81 -15.15 26.85 2.45
N THR A 82 -16.44 26.54 2.33
CA THR A 82 -17.52 27.29 3.01
C THR A 82 -18.06 26.46 4.17
N VAL A 83 -18.14 27.08 5.34
CA VAL A 83 -18.65 26.46 6.57
C VAL A 83 -19.90 27.21 6.99
N ARG A 84 -21.02 26.49 7.16
CA ARG A 84 -22.29 27.06 7.62
C ARG A 84 -22.81 26.30 8.82
N VAL A 85 -23.23 27.02 9.85
CA VAL A 85 -23.93 26.44 11.00
C VAL A 85 -25.42 26.75 10.86
N PRO A 86 -26.30 25.74 10.77
CA PRO A 86 -27.74 25.97 10.67
C PRO A 86 -28.30 26.66 11.93
N PRO A 87 -29.33 27.52 11.81
CA PRO A 87 -29.90 28.25 12.96
C PRO A 87 -30.55 27.34 14.01
N GLN A 88 -30.82 26.08 13.66
CA GLN A 88 -31.32 25.06 14.59
C GLN A 88 -30.28 24.66 15.64
N VAL A 89 -29.00 24.93 15.40
CA VAL A 89 -27.92 24.74 16.37
C VAL A 89 -27.98 25.89 17.38
N GLY A 90 -28.86 25.75 18.37
CA GLY A 90 -29.15 26.76 19.40
C GLY A 90 -28.09 26.87 20.50
N GLN A 91 -26.82 26.59 20.20
CA GLN A 91 -25.71 26.70 21.16
C GLN A 91 -24.84 27.90 20.80
N GLU A 92 -24.27 28.56 21.81
CA GLU A 92 -23.33 29.65 21.59
C GLU A 92 -22.08 29.12 20.89
N LEU A 93 -21.75 29.72 19.74
CA LEU A 93 -20.57 29.34 18.98
C LEU A 93 -19.32 29.86 19.69
N LYS A 94 -18.32 28.98 19.81
CA LYS A 94 -17.03 29.35 20.39
C LYS A 94 -16.38 30.41 19.48
N SER A 95 -16.12 31.61 20.03
CA SER A 95 -15.42 32.71 19.37
C SER A 95 -13.91 32.53 19.41
#